data_AF-A0A7C0W860-F1
#
_entry.id   AF-A0A7C0W860-F1
#
_cell.length_a   1.000
_cell.length_b   1.000
_cell.length_c   1.000
_cell.angle_alpha   90.00
_cell.angle_beta   90.00
_cell.angle_gamma   90.00
#
_symmetry.space_group_name_H-M   'P 1'
#
loop_
_entity.id
_entity.type
_entity.pdbx_description
1 polymer ?
#
loop_
_entity_poly.entity_id
_entity_poly.type
_entity_poly.pdbx_seq_one_letter_code
_entity_poly.pdbx_strand_id
1 'polypeptide(L)'
;MNKNSFEKSRGVPLNVSVIIDGFNVYHFLKKDKSKKWLNYMELSRKILPNYNIKSVKYFTAQSTWNPKKTHRHNIYLRALQDAGVEVIMGEFQ
;
A
#
# COMPACT_ATOMS: atom_id res chain seq x y z
N MET A 1 -0.47 -7.13 -27.07
CA MET A 1 0.10 -5.78 -26.92
C MET A 1 1.34 -5.86 -26.02
N ASN A 2 2.51 -5.65 -26.60
CA ASN A 2 3.80 -5.77 -25.91
C ASN A 2 4.04 -4.49 -25.08
N LYS A 3 4.12 -4.58 -23.75
CA LYS A 3 4.34 -3.43 -22.85
C LYS A 3 5.70 -2.75 -23.05
N ASN A 4 6.63 -3.40 -23.76
CA ASN A 4 8.01 -2.96 -23.92
C ASN A 4 8.23 -1.83 -24.95
N SER A 5 7.21 -1.43 -25.72
CA SER A 5 7.38 -0.38 -26.74
C SER A 5 7.28 1.05 -26.19
N PHE A 6 6.62 1.26 -25.05
CA PHE A 6 6.50 2.60 -24.43
C PHE A 6 7.67 2.97 -23.51
N GLU A 7 8.36 1.99 -22.91
CA GLU A 7 9.42 2.24 -21.93
C GLU A 7 10.78 2.59 -22.58
N LYS A 8 10.99 2.19 -23.84
CA LYS A 8 12.33 2.23 -24.47
C LYS A 8 12.71 3.59 -25.08
N SER A 9 11.82 4.58 -25.12
CA SER A 9 12.02 5.80 -25.92
C SER A 9 12.47 7.05 -25.16
N ARG A 10 12.54 7.06 -23.82
CA ARG A 10 12.73 8.32 -23.05
C ARG A 10 13.96 8.42 -22.14
N GLY A 11 14.73 7.36 -21.89
CA GLY A 11 15.89 7.41 -20.98
C GLY A 11 15.58 7.78 -19.51
N VAL A 12 14.34 8.15 -19.21
CA VAL A 12 13.85 8.56 -17.89
C VAL A 12 12.71 7.62 -17.49
N PRO A 13 12.74 7.05 -16.27
CA PRO A 13 11.68 6.18 -15.78
C PRO A 13 10.31 6.89 -15.76
N LEU A 14 9.25 6.16 -16.11
CA LEU A 14 7.89 6.67 -16.02
C LEU A 14 7.48 6.88 -14.56
N ASN A 15 6.81 7.99 -14.27
CA ASN A 15 6.31 8.27 -12.93
C ASN A 15 5.06 7.43 -12.65
N VAL A 16 4.97 6.88 -11.44
CA VAL A 16 3.83 6.07 -11.00
C VAL A 16 3.42 6.43 -9.58
N SER A 17 2.12 6.35 -9.30
CA SER A 17 1.56 6.40 -7.95
C SER A 17 0.83 5.08 -7.68
N VAL A 18 1.06 4.52 -6.49
CA VAL A 18 0.42 3.26 -6.08
C VAL A 18 -0.69 3.58 -5.09
N ILE A 19 -1.89 3.06 -5.35
CA ILE A 19 -3.07 3.29 -4.52
C ILE A 19 -3.57 1.94 -4.02
N ILE A 20 -3.69 1.80 -2.70
CA ILE A 20 -4.08 0.57 -2.03
C ILE A 20 -5.37 0.80 -1.25
N ASP A 21 -6.38 -0.05 -1.51
CA ASP A 21 -7.56 -0.21 -0.67
C ASP A 21 -7.27 -1.19 0.47
N GLY A 22 -7.21 -0.67 1.69
CA GLY A 22 -6.87 -1.44 2.89
C GLY A 22 -7.90 -2.49 3.27
N PHE A 23 -9.19 -2.28 2.99
CA PHE A 23 -10.25 -3.24 3.32
C PHE A 23 -10.20 -4.44 2.40
N ASN A 24 -10.09 -4.21 1.10
CA ASN A 24 -9.98 -5.27 0.10
C ASN A 24 -8.73 -6.12 0.34
N VAL A 25 -7.58 -5.47 0.59
CA VAL A 25 -6.34 -6.19 0.89
C VAL A 25 -6.43 -6.94 2.23
N TYR A 26 -6.96 -6.33 3.29
CA TYR A 26 -7.12 -7.01 4.58
C TYR A 26 -8.01 -8.24 4.44
N HIS A 27 -9.11 -8.16 3.70
CA HIS A 27 -10.01 -9.31 3.49
C HIS A 27 -9.38 -10.44 2.68
N PHE A 28 -8.49 -10.13 1.74
CA PHE A 28 -7.71 -11.14 1.04
C PHE A 28 -6.69 -11.82 1.97
N LEU A 29 -5.94 -11.03 2.72
CA LEU A 29 -4.86 -11.51 3.60
C LEU A 29 -5.38 -12.14 4.89
N LYS A 30 -6.64 -11.91 5.29
CA LYS A 30 -7.16 -12.39 6.59
C LYS A 30 -7.06 -13.90 6.77
N LYS A 31 -7.07 -14.65 5.66
CA LYS A 31 -6.97 -16.12 5.59
C LYS A 31 -5.59 -16.62 6.05
N ASP A 32 -4.55 -15.81 5.94
CA ASP A 32 -3.19 -16.14 6.36
C ASP A 32 -2.65 -15.08 7.33
N LYS A 33 -2.55 -15.44 8.61
CA LYS A 33 -2.09 -14.51 9.65
C LYS A 33 -0.66 -14.03 9.43
N SER A 34 0.19 -14.81 8.75
CA SER A 34 1.58 -14.43 8.48
C SER A 34 1.70 -13.29 7.48
N LYS A 35 0.68 -13.06 6.64
CA LYS A 35 0.70 -12.05 5.57
C LYS A 35 -0.03 -10.76 5.92
N LYS A 36 -0.54 -10.59 7.15
CA LYS A 36 -1.39 -9.43 7.54
C LYS A 36 -0.66 -8.09 7.60
N TRP A 37 0.66 -8.09 7.50
CA TRP A 37 1.53 -6.92 7.70
C TRP A 37 2.46 -6.78 6.49
N LEU A 38 1.94 -6.24 5.39
CA LEU A 38 2.74 -6.02 4.19
C LEU A 38 3.42 -4.65 4.25
N ASN A 39 4.70 -4.61 3.93
CA ASN A 39 5.35 -3.34 3.64
C ASN A 39 4.99 -2.91 2.21
N TYR A 40 4.01 -2.00 2.06
CA TYR A 40 3.54 -1.58 0.73
C TYR A 40 4.59 -0.78 -0.05
N MET A 41 5.50 -0.07 0.61
CA MET A 41 6.59 0.62 -0.07
C MET A 41 7.55 -0.39 -0.72
N GLU A 42 8.00 -1.39 0.04
CA GLU A 42 8.90 -2.43 -0.47
C GLU A 42 8.22 -3.28 -1.54
N LEU A 43 6.95 -3.66 -1.34
CA LEU A 43 6.17 -4.38 -2.33
C LEU A 43 6.05 -3.60 -3.64
N SER A 44 5.78 -2.30 -3.56
CA SER A 44 5.68 -1.43 -4.74
C SER A 44 6.99 -1.37 -5.50
N ARG A 45 8.13 -1.23 -4.80
CA ARG A 45 9.47 -1.25 -5.42
C ARG A 45 9.79 -2.57 -6.11
N LYS A 46 9.36 -3.71 -5.53
CA LYS A 46 9.57 -5.03 -6.11
C LYS A 46 8.70 -5.27 -7.36
N ILE A 47 7.47 -4.78 -7.37
CA ILE A 47 6.54 -4.97 -8.50
C ILE A 47 6.83 -3.99 -9.64
N LEU A 48 7.30 -2.77 -9.33
CA LEU A 48 7.50 -1.68 -10.29
C LEU A 48 8.98 -1.23 -10.34
N PRO A 49 9.94 -2.13 -10.61
CA PRO A 49 11.37 -1.82 -10.49
C PRO A 49 11.86 -0.75 -11.50
N ASN A 50 11.16 -0.60 -12.63
CA ASN A 50 11.53 0.32 -13.71
C ASN A 50 10.76 1.66 -13.67
N TYR A 51 9.95 1.89 -12.63
CA TYR A 51 9.15 3.10 -12.49
C TYR A 51 9.70 4.01 -11.39
N ASN A 52 9.52 5.31 -11.58
CA ASN A 52 9.76 6.31 -10.55
C ASN A 52 8.51 6.42 -9.67
N ILE A 53 8.50 5.70 -8.55
CA ILE A 53 7.39 5.73 -7.59
C ILE A 53 7.34 7.09 -6.92
N LYS A 54 6.30 7.87 -7.22
CA LYS A 54 6.06 9.20 -6.65
C LYS A 54 5.34 9.15 -5.32
N SER A 55 4.43 8.20 -5.14
CA SER A 55 3.69 8.02 -3.90
C SER A 55 3.18 6.58 -3.77
N VAL A 56 3.03 6.14 -2.52
CA VAL A 56 2.33 4.92 -2.16
C VAL A 56 1.27 5.32 -1.14
N LYS A 57 0.00 5.16 -1.50
CA LYS A 57 -1.15 5.65 -0.73
C LYS A 57 -1.97 4.48 -0.21
N TYR A 58 -2.18 4.42 1.10
CA TYR A 58 -2.94 3.37 1.77
C TYR A 58 -4.22 3.93 2.38
N PHE A 59 -5.36 3.57 1.78
CA PHE A 59 -6.68 4.02 2.21
C PHE A 59 -7.27 3.02 3.22
N THR A 60 -7.72 3.51 4.38
CA THR A 60 -8.28 2.66 5.43
C THR A 60 -9.18 3.47 6.36
N ALA A 61 -9.92 2.81 7.26
CA ALA A 61 -10.65 3.48 8.34
C ALA A 61 -10.46 2.77 9.68
N GLN A 62 -10.64 3.50 10.78
CA GLN A 62 -10.59 2.92 12.11
C GLN A 62 -11.92 2.27 12.48
N SER A 63 -11.84 1.06 13.02
CA SER A 63 -12.95 0.43 13.73
C SER A 63 -12.93 0.87 15.19
N THR A 64 -14.06 1.29 15.74
CA THR A 64 -14.19 1.78 17.13
C THR A 64 -14.65 0.70 18.12
N TRP A 65 -15.20 -0.42 17.64
CA TRP A 65 -15.86 -1.42 18.47
C TRP A 65 -14.91 -2.45 19.14
N ASN A 66 -13.62 -2.45 18.79
CA ASN A 66 -12.65 -3.39 19.35
C ASN A 66 -11.28 -2.74 19.62
N PRO A 67 -11.06 -2.25 20.86
CA PRO A 67 -9.83 -1.51 21.21
C PRO A 67 -8.54 -2.27 20.90
N LYS A 68 -8.51 -3.59 21.11
CA LYS A 68 -7.32 -4.42 20.81
C LYS A 68 -7.02 -4.47 19.31
N LYS A 69 -8.05 -4.54 18.45
CA LYS A 69 -7.87 -4.51 16.99
C LYS A 69 -7.41 -3.13 16.53
N THR A 70 -8.03 -2.07 17.06
CA THR A 70 -7.70 -0.67 16.77
C THR A 70 -6.24 -0.38 17.15
N HIS A 71 -5.79 -0.84 18.31
CA HIS A 71 -4.40 -0.67 18.74
C HIS A 71 -3.41 -1.31 17.76
N ARG A 72 -3.63 -2.57 17.35
CA ARG A 72 -2.76 -3.23 16.36
C ARG A 72 -2.80 -2.55 14.99
N HIS A 73 -3.99 -2.09 14.57
CA HIS A 73 -4.13 -1.34 13.33
C HIS A 73 -3.29 -0.06 13.40
N ASN A 74 -3.38 0.72 14.48
CA ASN A 74 -2.61 1.95 14.67
C ASN A 74 -1.09 1.70 14.66
N ILE A 75 -0.62 0.62 15.28
CA ILE A 75 0.81 0.24 15.21
C ILE A 75 1.23 0.00 13.75
N TYR A 76 0.42 -0.73 12.99
CA TYR A 76 0.73 -1.00 11.59
C TYR A 76 0.68 0.25 10.72
N LEU A 77 -0.29 1.15 10.93
CA LEU A 77 -0.35 2.41 10.20
C LEU A 77 0.89 3.27 10.46
N ARG A 78 1.38 3.33 11.70
CA ARG A 78 2.64 4.00 12.03
C ARG A 78 3.82 3.38 11.30
N ALA A 79 3.93 2.04 11.31
CA ALA A 79 4.99 1.34 10.59
C ALA A 79 4.95 1.59 9.07
N LEU A 80 3.76 1.71 8.48
CA LEU A 80 3.60 2.08 7.07
C LEU A 80 4.04 3.52 6.80
N GLN A 81 3.67 4.46 7.67
CA GLN A 81 4.11 5.85 7.58
C GLN A 81 5.63 5.97 7.67
N ASP A 82 6.25 5.25 8.61
CA ASP A 82 7.73 5.19 8.75
C ASP A 82 8.39 4.59 7.50
N ALA A 83 7.71 3.68 6.79
CA ALA A 83 8.16 3.14 5.52
C ALA A 83 7.92 4.08 4.31
N GLY A 84 7.39 5.28 4.53
CA GLY A 84 7.12 6.27 3.48
C GLY A 84 5.79 6.08 2.75
N VAL A 85 4.84 5.34 3.34
CA VAL A 85 3.48 5.19 2.81
C VAL A 85 2.59 6.30 3.36
N GLU A 86 1.88 6.99 2.47
CA GLU A 86 0.85 7.96 2.82
C GLU A 86 -0.41 7.21 3.29
N VAL A 87 -0.70 7.26 4.59
CA VAL A 87 -1.94 6.69 5.15
C VAL A 87 -3.07 7.71 5.03
N ILE A 88 -4.14 7.32 4.36
CA ILE A 88 -5.33 8.15 4.14
C ILE A 88 -6.50 7.54 4.91
N MET A 89 -6.95 8.27 5.93
CA MET A 89 -8.05 7.85 6.79
C MET A 89 -9.39 8.26 6.19
N GLY A 90 -10.28 7.29 6.01
CA GLY A 90 -11.70 7.51 5.78
C GLY A 90 -12.54 7.39 7.05
N GLU A 91 -13.81 7.73 6.95
CA GLU A 91 -14.80 7.48 7.98
C GLU A 91 -15.40 6.07 7.80
N PHE A 92 -15.43 5.29 8.88
CA PHE A 92 -16.10 3.99 8.88
C PHE A 92 -17.58 4.22 9.22
N GLN A 93 -18.47 3.98 8.27
CA GLN A 93 -19.94 4.04 8.43
C GLN A 93 -20.54 2.64 8.55
#